data_AF-A0A937XRE4-F1
#
_entry.id   AF-A0A937XRE4-F1
#
_cell.length_a   1.000
_cell.length_b   1.000
_cell.length_c   1.000
_cell.angle_alpha   90.00
_cell.angle_beta   90.00
_cell.angle_gamma   90.00
#
_symmetry.space_group_name_H-M   'P 1'
#
loop_
_entity.id
_entity.type
_entity.pdbx_description
1 polymer ?
#
loop_
_entity_poly.entity_id
_entity_poly.type
_entity_poly.pdbx_seq_one_letter_code
_entity_poly.pdbx_strand_id
1 'polypeptide(L)'
;MKIKACALSSAALLAFTVQCAFSQDKPKPPPVTPFATGFMDPKDNSFWGRPAYLAQLKDGSLLVSDEQLGAIYRISYSAPAPAKKN
;
A
#
# COMPACT_ATOMS: atom_id res chain seq x y z
N MET A 1 6.78 6.04 11.09
CA MET A 1 6.67 6.26 9.64
C MET A 1 5.42 7.09 9.38
N LYS A 2 5.53 8.32 8.88
CA LYS A 2 4.37 9.20 8.63
C LYS A 2 4.12 9.25 7.11
N ILE A 3 3.08 8.57 6.63
CA ILE A 3 2.57 8.73 5.25
C ILE A 3 1.97 10.14 5.15
N LYS A 4 2.26 10.88 4.06
CA LYS A 4 1.66 12.20 3.80
C LYS A 4 0.75 12.22 2.56
N ALA A 5 0.93 11.28 1.63
CA ALA A 5 0.08 11.14 0.46
C ALA A 5 0.09 9.67 -0.02
N CYS A 6 -1.08 9.10 -0.23
CA CYS A 6 -1.23 7.83 -0.92
C CYS A 6 -2.33 7.97 -1.98
N ALA A 7 -2.12 7.36 -3.14
CA ALA A 7 -3.04 7.43 -4.27
C ALA A 7 -3.31 6.01 -4.78
N LEU A 8 -4.55 5.73 -5.16
CA LEU A 8 -4.85 4.57 -5.99
C LEU A 8 -4.57 4.97 -7.44
N SER A 9 -3.66 4.25 -8.09
CA SER A 9 -3.36 4.45 -9.50
C SER A 9 -3.95 3.30 -10.29
N SER A 10 -4.84 3.62 -11.24
CA SER A 10 -5.32 2.69 -12.25
C SER A 10 -4.44 2.81 -13.51
N ALA A 11 -3.13 2.58 -13.37
CA ALA A 11 -2.23 2.67 -14.51
C ALA A 11 -2.24 1.33 -15.28
N ALA A 12 -2.78 1.38 -16.51
CA ALA A 12 -3.14 0.26 -17.38
C ALA A 12 -4.38 -0.52 -16.89
N LEU A 13 -5.31 -0.79 -17.82
CA LEU A 13 -6.68 -1.28 -17.62
C LEU A 13 -6.86 -2.57 -16.79
N LEU A 14 -5.81 -3.13 -16.18
CA LEU A 14 -5.86 -4.38 -15.43
C LEU A 14 -5.02 -4.39 -14.14
N ALA A 15 -4.15 -3.41 -13.83
CA ALA A 15 -3.25 -3.50 -12.67
C ALA A 15 -3.69 -2.60 -11.50
N PHE A 16 -4.28 -3.19 -10.45
CA PHE A 16 -4.59 -2.48 -9.21
C PHE A 16 -3.34 -2.40 -8.32
N THR A 17 -2.67 -1.24 -8.31
CA THR A 17 -1.52 -0.97 -7.44
C THR A 17 -1.84 0.09 -6.41
N VAL A 18 -1.46 -0.16 -5.14
CA VAL A 18 -1.47 0.87 -4.11
C VAL A 18 -0.14 1.58 -4.16
N GLN A 19 -0.15 2.88 -4.49
CA GLN A 19 1.07 3.68 -4.57
C GLN A 19 1.09 4.74 -3.48
N CYS A 20 2.02 4.60 -2.55
CA CYS A 20 2.20 5.57 -1.47
C CYS A 20 3.56 6.28 -1.61
N ALA A 21 3.56 7.58 -1.35
CA ALA A 21 4.77 8.38 -1.22
C ALA A 21 5.08 8.62 0.27
N PHE A 22 6.27 8.22 0.70
CA PHE A 22 6.74 8.40 2.07
C PHE A 22 7.54 9.70 2.19
N SER A 23 7.01 10.69 2.93
CA SER A 23 7.68 11.99 3.06
C SER A 23 9.03 11.86 3.75
N GLN A 24 10.09 12.25 3.04
CA GLN A 24 11.38 12.65 3.59
C GLN A 24 11.32 14.17 3.73
N ASP A 25 11.94 14.79 4.75
CA ASP A 25 12.01 16.25 4.92
C ASP A 25 12.96 16.91 3.88
N LYS A 26 12.82 16.54 2.61
CA LYS A 26 13.59 17.06 1.48
C LYS A 26 12.70 17.92 0.58
N PRO A 27 13.24 18.98 -0.03
CA PRO A 27 12.50 19.89 -0.90
C PRO A 27 11.99 19.24 -2.20
N LYS A 28 12.48 18.04 -2.54
CA LYS A 28 12.03 17.26 -3.70
C LYS A 28 11.07 16.15 -3.27
N PRO A 29 9.86 16.04 -3.88
CA PRO A 29 8.97 14.92 -3.64
C PRO A 29 9.70 13.60 -3.98
N PRO A 30 9.63 12.58 -3.11
CA PRO A 30 10.19 11.28 -3.44
C PRO A 30 9.46 10.69 -4.65
N PRO A 31 10.14 9.89 -5.48
CA PRO A 31 9.48 9.15 -6.54
C PRO A 31 8.37 8.26 -5.96
N VAL A 32 7.25 8.20 -6.70
CA VAL A 32 6.04 7.46 -6.30
C VAL A 32 6.27 5.97 -6.57
N THR A 33 6.57 5.19 -5.53
CA THR A 33 6.88 3.76 -5.63
C THR A 33 5.70 2.89 -5.18
N PRO A 34 5.46 1.72 -5.82
CA PRO A 34 4.47 0.75 -5.35
C PRO A 34 4.67 0.42 -3.88
N PHE A 35 3.60 0.55 -3.09
CA PHE A 35 3.59 0.18 -1.68
C PHE A 35 3.06 -1.23 -1.47
N ALA A 36 1.96 -1.56 -2.15
CA ALA A 36 1.41 -2.91 -2.19
C ALA A 36 1.00 -3.26 -3.62
N THR A 37 1.37 -4.46 -4.04
CA THR A 37 1.09 -5.05 -5.35
C THR A 37 0.57 -6.48 -5.17
N GLY A 38 0.13 -7.13 -6.25
CA GLY A 38 -0.33 -8.53 -6.21
C GLY A 38 -1.84 -8.72 -5.98
N PHE A 39 -2.64 -7.65 -6.12
CA PHE A 39 -4.10 -7.74 -6.09
C PHE A 39 -4.70 -8.38 -7.36
N MET A 40 -3.89 -8.48 -8.43
CA MET A 40 -4.20 -9.22 -9.65
C MET A 40 -3.04 -10.18 -9.95
N ASP A 41 -3.37 -11.42 -10.30
CA ASP A 41 -2.41 -12.32 -10.94
C ASP A 41 -2.42 -12.10 -12.47
N PRO A 42 -1.32 -11.62 -13.06
CA PRO A 42 -1.25 -11.35 -14.49
C PRO A 42 -1.22 -12.61 -15.35
N LYS A 43 -1.01 -13.80 -14.77
CA LYS A 43 -0.90 -15.06 -15.53
C LYS A 43 -2.25 -15.60 -15.97
N ASP A 44 -3.25 -15.47 -15.11
CA ASP A 44 -4.60 -16.00 -15.33
C ASP A 44 -5.67 -14.90 -15.32
N ASN A 45 -5.26 -13.63 -15.17
CA ASN A 45 -6.14 -12.47 -15.11
C ASN A 45 -7.16 -12.56 -13.96
N SER A 46 -6.80 -13.27 -12.88
CA SER A 46 -7.62 -13.39 -11.68
C SER A 46 -7.34 -12.25 -10.70
N PHE A 47 -8.38 -11.86 -9.95
CA PHE A 47 -8.31 -10.79 -8.95
C PHE A 47 -8.42 -11.39 -7.55
N TRP A 48 -7.42 -11.11 -6.72
CA TRP A 48 -7.42 -11.47 -5.30
C TRP A 48 -7.93 -10.31 -4.42
N GLY A 49 -8.16 -9.15 -5.03
CA GLY A 49 -8.79 -8.00 -4.39
C GLY A 49 -8.88 -6.80 -5.33
N ARG A 50 -9.77 -5.86 -5.02
CA ARG A 50 -9.84 -4.54 -5.65
C ARG A 50 -9.77 -3.47 -4.56
N PRO A 51 -8.56 -2.93 -4.30
CA PRO A 51 -8.41 -1.75 -3.47
C PRO A 51 -9.30 -0.62 -3.99
N ALA A 52 -10.13 -0.04 -3.13
CA ALA A 52 -11.05 1.04 -3.49
C ALA A 52 -10.75 2.35 -2.75
N TYR A 53 -10.47 2.27 -1.45
CA TYR A 53 -10.16 3.44 -0.61
C TYR A 53 -9.01 3.15 0.35
N LEU A 54 -8.35 4.23 0.76
CA LEU A 54 -7.22 4.21 1.69
C LEU A 54 -7.49 5.19 2.84
N ALA A 55 -7.21 4.77 4.06
CA ALA A 55 -7.24 5.63 5.24
C ALA A 55 -6.02 5.39 6.11
N GLN A 56 -5.30 6.46 6.48
CA GLN A 56 -4.19 6.34 7.41
C GLN A 56 -4.68 6.55 8.84
N LEU A 57 -4.31 5.64 9.73
CA LEU A 57 -4.61 5.73 11.15
C LEU A 57 -3.55 6.53 11.90
N LYS A 58 -3.92 7.01 13.11
CA LYS A 58 -3.04 7.83 13.97
C LYS A 58 -1.78 7.11 14.42
N ASP A 59 -1.83 5.77 14.50
CA ASP A 59 -0.69 4.90 14.80
C ASP A 59 0.29 4.75 13.61
N GLY A 60 -0.03 5.35 12.46
CA GLY A 60 0.76 5.27 11.23
C GLY A 60 0.45 4.05 10.36
N SER A 61 -0.49 3.19 10.77
CA SER A 61 -0.97 2.08 9.94
C SER A 61 -1.89 2.57 8.81
N LEU A 62 -2.01 1.76 7.75
CA LEU A 62 -2.83 2.05 6.58
C LEU A 62 -3.98 1.05 6.49
N LEU A 63 -5.21 1.55 6.39
CA LEU A 63 -6.39 0.77 6.03
C LEU A 63 -6.58 0.82 4.52
N VAL A 64 -6.80 -0.35 3.91
CA VAL A 64 -7.12 -0.53 2.50
C VAL A 64 -8.45 -1.24 2.41
N SER A 65 -9.47 -0.60 1.84
CA SER A 65 -10.77 -1.25 1.64
C SER A 65 -10.78 -2.05 0.34
N ASP A 66 -11.40 -3.22 0.38
CA ASP A 66 -11.62 -4.09 -0.77
C ASP A 66 -13.09 -4.12 -1.17
N GLU A 67 -13.38 -3.82 -2.44
CA GLU A 67 -14.76 -3.78 -2.94
C GLU A 67 -15.30 -5.16 -3.33
N GLN A 68 -14.44 -6.14 -3.61
CA GLN A 68 -14.84 -7.47 -4.10
C GLN A 68 -15.03 -8.49 -2.98
N LEU A 69 -14.13 -8.44 -1.99
CA LEU A 69 -14.13 -9.35 -0.86
C LEU A 69 -14.84 -8.77 0.37
N GLY A 70 -15.17 -7.47 0.34
CA GLY A 70 -15.76 -6.76 1.49
C GLY A 70 -14.82 -6.71 2.70
N ALA A 71 -13.51 -6.83 2.46
CA ALA A 71 -12.49 -6.85 3.49
C ALA A 71 -11.88 -5.45 3.69
N ILE A 72 -11.34 -5.21 4.89
CA ILE A 72 -10.47 -4.06 5.15
C ILE A 72 -9.12 -4.60 5.61
N TYR A 73 -8.09 -4.40 4.79
CA TYR A 73 -6.72 -4.77 5.14
C TYR A 73 -6.10 -3.67 6.00
N ARG A 74 -5.55 -4.03 7.17
CA ARG A 74 -4.74 -3.13 7.99
C ARG A 74 -3.26 -3.46 7.81
N ILE A 75 -2.52 -2.54 7.22
CA ILE A 75 -1.08 -2.66 7.01
C ILE A 75 -0.37 -1.88 8.11
N SER A 76 0.32 -2.60 8.99
CA SER A 76 1.13 -2.03 10.07
C SER A 76 2.57 -2.53 9.98
N TYR A 77 3.52 -1.67 10.31
CA TYR A 77 4.93 -2.04 10.40
C TYR A 77 5.29 -2.30 11.87
N SER A 78 5.50 -3.56 12.24
CA SER A 78 6.21 -3.90 13.47
C SER A 78 7.71 -3.76 13.19
N ALA A 79 8.44 -3.01 14.02
CA ALA A 79 9.89 -3.02 13.94
C ALA A 79 10.38 -4.48 13.96
N PRO A 80 11.27 -4.88 13.03
CA PRO A 80 11.86 -6.21 13.10
C PRO A 80 12.48 -6.38 14.49
N ALA A 81 12.26 -7.53 15.12
CA ALA A 81 12.97 -7.86 16.36
C ALA A 81 14.47 -7.64 16.12
N PRO A 82 15.20 -6.99 17.05
CA PRO A 82 16.62 -6.75 16.88
C PRO A 82 17.29 -8.09 16.57
N ALA A 83 18.09 -8.12 15.50
CA ALA A 83 18.83 -9.32 15.12
C ALA A 83 19.57 -9.86 16.35
N LYS A 84 19.31 -11.12 16.72
CA LYS A 84 20.01 -11.79 17.81
C LYS A 84 21.50 -11.77 17.46
N LYS A 85 22.28 -10.98 18.18
CA LYS A 85 23.74 -10.97 18.06
C LYS A 85 24.21 -12.29 18.69
N ASN A 86 24.61 -13.24 17.85
CA ASN A 86 25.35 -14.42 18.31
C ASN A 86 26.79 -14.03 18.60
#